data_AF-A0A9N9TDA5-F1
#
_entry.id   AF-A0A9N9TDA5-F1
#
_cell.length_a   1.000
_cell.length_b   1.000
_cell.length_c   1.000
_cell.angle_alpha   90.00
_cell.angle_beta   90.00
_cell.angle_gamma   90.00
#
_symmetry.space_group_name_H-M   'P 1'
#
loop_
_entity.id
_entity.type
_entity.pdbx_description
1 polymer ?
#
loop_
_entity_poly.entity_id
_entity_poly.type
_entity_poly.pdbx_seq_one_letter_code
_entity_poly.pdbx_strand_id
1 'polypeptide(L)'
;MLGISLRDRIRNIDIRERTKITDVAERIARLKWQWVGHVARDNPEKWTQRLTNWRPRENRRGVGRPQKRWADDFKQVTGKQWMRIAKSRNQWKQMKEAYIHQCTNIGRRRTQW
;
A
#
# COMPACT_ATOMS: atom_id res chain seq x y z
N MET A 1 -20.90 19.64 -11.72
CA MET A 1 -20.79 18.23 -12.18
C MET A 1 -20.46 18.24 -13.66
N LEU A 2 -19.73 17.23 -14.19
CA LEU A 2 -19.21 17.20 -15.58
C LEU A 2 -20.27 17.07 -16.68
N GLY A 3 -21.56 16.96 -16.35
CA GLY A 3 -22.64 16.79 -17.34
C GLY A 3 -22.60 15.46 -18.11
N ILE A 4 -21.81 14.48 -17.64
CA ILE A 4 -21.62 13.19 -18.30
C ILE A 4 -22.69 12.20 -17.85
N SER A 5 -23.29 11.51 -18.82
CA SER A 5 -24.25 10.43 -18.63
C SER A 5 -23.66 9.07 -19.02
N LEU A 6 -24.30 7.98 -18.58
CA LEU A 6 -23.91 6.62 -19.00
C LEU A 6 -24.04 6.41 -20.53
N ARG A 7 -24.86 7.21 -21.22
CA ARG A 7 -25.05 7.12 -22.68
C ARG A 7 -23.83 7.60 -23.46
N ASP A 8 -23.02 8.47 -22.87
CA ASP A 8 -21.84 9.03 -23.52
C ASP A 8 -20.72 8.00 -23.67
N ARG A 9 -20.82 6.86 -22.95
CA ARG A 9 -19.86 5.73 -22.95
C ARG A 9 -18.40 6.18 -22.77
N ILE A 10 -18.20 7.28 -22.06
CA ILE A 10 -16.87 7.82 -21.75
C ILE A 10 -16.18 6.88 -20.77
N ARG A 11 -14.91 6.53 -21.04
CA ARG A 11 -14.17 5.61 -20.18
C ARG A 11 -13.77 6.32 -18.90
N ASN A 12 -13.63 5.53 -17.83
CA ASN A 12 -13.21 6.06 -16.52
C ASN A 12 -11.82 6.75 -16.57
N ILE A 13 -10.93 6.30 -17.47
CA ILE A 13 -9.62 6.95 -17.67
C ILE A 13 -9.77 8.40 -18.17
N ASP A 14 -10.68 8.63 -19.12
CA ASP A 14 -10.93 9.94 -19.71
C ASP A 14 -11.59 10.89 -18.68
N ILE A 15 -12.49 10.35 -17.83
CA ILE A 15 -13.10 11.11 -16.72
C ILE A 15 -12.04 11.51 -15.68
N ARG A 16 -11.16 10.59 -15.30
CA ARG A 16 -10.08 10.85 -14.34
C ARG A 16 -9.08 11.87 -14.86
N GLU A 17 -8.76 11.83 -16.15
CA GLU A 17 -7.91 12.82 -16.80
C GLU A 17 -8.54 14.22 -16.77
N ARG A 18 -9.81 14.35 -17.15
CA ARG A 18 -10.55 15.63 -17.12
C ARG A 18 -10.65 16.22 -15.73
N THR A 19 -10.92 15.39 -14.73
CA THR A 19 -11.10 15.83 -13.34
C THR A 19 -9.79 16.06 -12.60
N LYS A 20 -8.67 15.55 -13.12
CA LYS A 20 -7.34 15.57 -12.45
C LYS A 20 -7.38 15.00 -11.02
N ILE A 21 -8.35 14.14 -10.73
CA ILE A 21 -8.50 13.52 -9.42
C ILE A 21 -7.37 12.52 -9.21
N THR A 22 -6.71 12.58 -8.04
CA THR A 22 -5.68 11.63 -7.66
C THR A 22 -6.24 10.21 -7.65
N ASP A 23 -5.51 9.28 -8.23
CA ASP A 23 -5.92 7.88 -8.22
C ASP A 23 -6.07 7.36 -6.77
N VAL A 24 -7.20 6.69 -6.51
CA VAL A 24 -7.54 6.22 -5.17
C VAL A 24 -6.54 5.18 -4.66
N ALA A 25 -6.00 4.33 -5.52
CA ALA A 25 -5.01 3.33 -5.11
C ALA A 25 -3.68 4.00 -4.77
N GLU A 26 -3.29 5.03 -5.51
CA GLU A 26 -2.14 5.88 -5.19
C GLU A 26 -2.32 6.56 -3.82
N ARG A 27 -3.50 7.14 -3.57
CA ARG A 27 -3.83 7.81 -2.29
C ARG A 27 -3.78 6.83 -1.12
N ILE A 28 -4.37 5.64 -1.26
CA ILE A 28 -4.34 4.58 -0.26
C ILE A 28 -2.90 4.13 0.01
N ALA A 29 -2.09 3.90 -1.04
CA ALA A 29 -0.70 3.49 -0.90
C ALA A 29 0.12 4.55 -0.14
N ARG A 30 -0.05 5.83 -0.49
CA ARG A 30 0.59 6.95 0.20
C ARG A 30 0.25 7.00 1.69
N LEU A 31 -1.03 6.88 2.03
CA LEU A 31 -1.50 6.90 3.41
C LEU A 31 -0.98 5.69 4.19
N LYS A 32 -1.02 4.51 3.60
CA LYS A 32 -0.52 3.27 4.21
C LYS A 32 0.99 3.35 4.50
N TRP A 33 1.78 3.90 3.57
CA TRP A 33 3.22 4.12 3.76
C TRP A 33 3.51 5.12 4.89
N GLN A 34 2.76 6.22 4.96
CA GLN A 34 2.91 7.21 6.03
C GLN A 34 2.55 6.62 7.39
N TRP A 35 1.43 5.89 7.46
CA TRP A 35 0.95 5.26 8.67
C TRP A 35 1.96 4.25 9.23
N VAL A 36 2.48 3.32 8.41
CA VAL A 36 3.44 2.33 8.93
C VAL A 36 4.76 2.99 9.35
N GLY A 37 5.19 4.04 8.65
CA GLY A 37 6.35 4.84 9.05
C GLY A 37 6.15 5.54 10.39
N HIS A 38 4.91 5.94 10.71
CA HIS A 38 4.55 6.44 12.03
C HIS A 38 4.59 5.32 13.08
N VAL A 39 3.94 4.18 12.81
CA VAL A 39 3.93 3.00 13.70
C VAL A 39 5.34 2.50 14.02
N ALA A 40 6.26 2.52 13.06
CA ALA A 40 7.64 2.08 13.28
C ALA A 40 8.46 3.00 14.21
N ARG A 41 8.05 4.28 14.30
CA ARG A 41 8.66 5.31 15.16
C ARG A 41 7.94 5.49 16.48
N ASP A 42 6.79 4.85 16.66
CA ASP A 42 6.02 4.87 17.89
C ASP A 42 6.60 3.87 18.93
N ASN A 43 6.02 3.84 20.13
CA ASN A 43 6.45 2.93 21.21
C ASN A 43 6.23 1.44 20.82
N PRO A 44 7.27 0.57 20.89
CA PRO A 44 7.18 -0.88 20.67
C PRO A 44 6.21 -1.64 21.54
N GLU A 45 5.81 -1.10 22.68
CA GLU A 45 4.85 -1.73 23.58
C GLU A 45 3.41 -1.62 23.07
N LYS A 46 3.13 -0.67 22.16
CA LYS A 46 1.78 -0.49 21.61
C LYS A 46 1.38 -1.68 20.74
N TRP A 47 0.11 -2.07 20.92
CA TRP A 47 -0.53 -3.13 20.15
C TRP A 47 -0.41 -2.93 18.64
N THR A 48 -0.45 -1.68 18.15
CA THR A 48 -0.33 -1.36 16.72
C THR A 48 0.97 -1.87 16.11
N GLN A 49 2.11 -1.69 16.78
CA GLN A 49 3.41 -2.15 16.29
C GLN A 49 3.55 -3.67 16.41
N ARG A 50 3.01 -4.24 17.50
CA ARG A 50 2.96 -5.70 17.70
C ARG A 50 2.14 -6.38 16.60
N LEU A 51 0.91 -5.93 16.35
CA LEU A 51 0.00 -6.47 15.33
C LEU A 51 0.56 -6.32 13.91
N THR A 52 1.18 -5.19 13.59
CA THR A 52 1.80 -4.96 12.27
C THR A 52 2.89 -6.00 11.97
N ASN A 53 3.66 -6.41 12.98
CA ASN A 53 4.72 -7.41 12.86
C ASN A 53 4.27 -8.82 13.21
N TRP A 54 3.04 -8.99 13.69
CA TRP A 54 2.60 -10.22 14.31
C TRP A 54 2.59 -11.37 13.32
N ARG A 55 3.04 -12.53 13.82
CA ARG A 55 3.23 -13.74 13.03
C ARG A 55 2.66 -14.92 13.83
N PRO A 56 1.52 -15.51 13.44
CA PRO A 56 1.01 -16.72 14.09
C PRO A 56 2.02 -17.85 13.87
N ARG A 57 2.48 -18.47 14.97
CA ARG A 57 3.48 -19.56 14.95
C ARG A 57 2.86 -20.96 14.92
N GLU A 58 1.65 -21.12 15.46
CA GLU A 58 1.11 -22.46 15.78
C GLU A 58 0.29 -23.13 14.67
N ASN A 59 -0.24 -22.38 13.70
CA ASN A 59 -1.17 -22.95 12.72
C ASN A 59 -0.54 -23.12 11.33
N ARG A 60 -0.36 -24.37 10.89
CA ARG A 60 -0.20 -24.72 9.48
C ARG A 60 -1.52 -24.36 8.77
N ARG A 61 -1.56 -23.23 8.06
CA ARG A 61 -2.76 -22.84 7.29
C ARG A 61 -2.73 -23.50 5.91
N GLY A 62 -3.91 -23.79 5.36
CA GLY A 62 -4.08 -24.54 4.11
C GLY A 62 -3.31 -23.98 2.92
N VAL A 63 -3.04 -24.89 1.97
CA VAL A 63 -2.35 -24.63 0.70
C VAL A 63 -3.26 -23.83 -0.24
N GLY A 64 -2.72 -22.82 -0.91
CA GLY A 64 -3.47 -21.94 -1.80
C GLY A 64 -2.80 -20.57 -1.94
N ARG A 65 -3.47 -19.51 -1.49
CA ARG A 65 -2.94 -18.14 -1.57
C ARG A 65 -1.79 -17.94 -0.56
N PRO A 66 -0.58 -17.51 -1.00
CA PRO A 66 0.50 -17.18 -0.07
C PRO A 66 0.05 -16.17 0.98
N GLN A 67 0.42 -16.41 2.24
CA GLN A 67 0.05 -15.55 3.36
C GLN A 67 0.75 -14.18 3.25
N LYS A 68 0.08 -13.18 2.67
CA LYS A 68 0.57 -11.81 2.68
C LYS A 68 0.22 -11.15 4.00
N ARG A 69 1.23 -10.83 4.81
CA ARG A 69 1.08 -10.10 6.09
C ARG A 69 1.34 -8.62 5.86
N TRP A 70 0.88 -7.78 6.78
CA TRP A 70 1.08 -6.32 6.72
C TRP A 70 2.54 -5.94 6.49
N ALA A 71 3.45 -6.51 7.28
CA ALA A 71 4.89 -6.27 7.14
C ALA A 71 5.48 -6.71 5.78
N ASP A 72 4.86 -7.67 5.09
CA ASP A 72 5.43 -8.23 3.86
C ASP A 72 5.34 -7.23 2.69
N ASP A 73 4.33 -6.36 2.68
CA ASP A 73 4.23 -5.25 1.71
C ASP A 73 5.46 -4.33 1.78
N PHE A 74 5.92 -4.02 3.00
CA PHE A 74 7.04 -3.10 3.22
C PHE A 74 8.39 -3.79 3.05
N LYS A 75 8.47 -5.08 3.44
CA LYS A 75 9.67 -5.90 3.24
C LYS A 75 10.01 -6.09 1.77
N GLN A 76 9.00 -6.10 0.88
CA GLN A 76 9.25 -6.22 -0.54
C GLN A 76 9.99 -5.01 -1.13
N VAL A 77 9.78 -3.81 -0.58
CA VAL A 77 10.45 -2.57 -1.03
C VAL A 77 11.76 -2.32 -0.28
N THR A 78 11.76 -2.55 1.04
CA THR A 78 12.82 -2.08 1.94
C THR A 78 13.66 -3.21 2.55
N GLY A 79 13.30 -4.46 2.29
CA GLY A 79 13.98 -5.64 2.84
C GLY A 79 13.58 -6.00 4.27
N LYS A 80 14.29 -6.99 4.83
CA LYS A 80 13.98 -7.57 6.16
C LYS A 80 14.09 -6.54 7.31
N GLN A 81 14.96 -5.54 7.16
CA GLN A 81 15.22 -4.50 8.15
C GLN A 81 14.31 -3.26 8.01
N TRP A 82 13.14 -3.41 7.37
CA TRP A 82 12.20 -2.32 7.08
C TRP A 82 11.89 -1.42 8.28
N MET A 83 11.78 -1.99 9.50
CA MET A 83 11.52 -1.20 10.72
C MET A 83 12.66 -0.25 11.07
N ARG A 84 13.92 -0.66 10.87
CA ARG A 84 15.09 0.19 11.11
C ARG A 84 15.12 1.34 10.12
N ILE A 85 14.83 1.05 8.85
CA ILE A 85 14.75 2.04 7.78
C ILE A 85 13.60 3.03 8.05
N ALA A 86 12.44 2.53 8.47
CA ALA A 86 11.26 3.34 8.77
C ALA A 86 11.45 4.29 9.97
N LYS A 87 12.40 4.01 10.87
CA LYS A 87 12.78 4.95 11.93
C LYS A 87 13.44 6.22 11.39
N SER A 88 14.18 6.12 10.28
CA SER A 88 14.74 7.28 9.59
C SER A 88 13.71 7.91 8.66
N ARG A 89 13.24 9.12 9.00
CA ARG A 89 12.26 9.86 8.17
C ARG A 89 12.77 10.06 6.73
N ASN A 90 14.06 10.33 6.56
CA ASN A 90 14.66 10.60 5.25
C ASN A 90 14.72 9.33 4.39
N GLN A 91 15.23 8.22 4.95
CA GLN A 91 15.27 6.95 4.22
C GLN A 91 13.86 6.44 3.89
N TRP A 92 12.92 6.57 4.83
CA TRP A 92 11.53 6.19 4.62
C TRP A 92 10.85 7.04 3.54
N LYS A 93 11.15 8.34 3.47
CA LYS A 93 10.63 9.24 2.43
C LYS A 93 11.15 8.88 1.04
N GLN A 94 12.43 8.54 0.92
CA GLN A 94 13.06 8.18 -0.36
C GLN A 94 12.43 6.93 -1.00
N MET A 95 12.02 5.95 -0.20
CA MET A 95 11.45 4.69 -0.69
C MET A 95 9.94 4.74 -0.98
N LYS A 96 9.28 5.88 -0.68
CA LYS A 96 7.83 6.05 -0.80
C LYS A 96 7.32 5.86 -2.23
N GLU A 97 7.97 6.48 -3.21
CA GLU A 97 7.52 6.42 -4.60
C GLU A 97 7.65 5.01 -5.17
N ALA A 98 8.73 4.29 -4.83
CA ALA A 98 8.90 2.88 -5.19
C ALA A 98 7.74 2.00 -4.66
N TYR A 99 7.31 2.21 -3.42
CA TYR A 99 6.17 1.52 -2.84
C TYR A 99 4.84 1.85 -3.54
N ILE A 100 4.61 3.12 -3.84
CA ILE A 100 3.39 3.57 -4.53
C ILE A 100 3.33 2.95 -5.94
N HIS A 101 4.42 2.95 -6.69
CA HIS A 101 4.50 2.30 -8.01
C HIS A 101 4.22 0.80 -7.91
N GLN A 102 4.77 0.11 -6.92
CA GLN A 102 4.50 -1.31 -6.71
C GLN A 102 3.01 -1.60 -6.44
N CYS A 103 2.37 -0.82 -5.57
CA CYS A 103 0.96 -1.02 -5.20
C CYS A 103 0.00 -0.73 -6.36
N THR A 104 0.25 0.34 -7.11
CA THR A 104 -0.57 0.76 -8.25
C THR A 104 -0.43 -0.21 -9.44
N ASN A 105 0.77 -0.75 -9.67
CA ASN A 105 0.99 -1.74 -10.73
C ASN A 105 0.36 -3.11 -10.43
N ILE A 106 0.31 -3.55 -9.16
CA ILE A 106 -0.38 -4.79 -8.77
C ILE A 106 -1.89 -4.68 -9.01
N GLY A 107 -2.48 -3.51 -8.75
CA GLY A 107 -3.91 -3.26 -9.01
C GLY A 107 -4.25 -3.35 -10.50
N ARG A 108 -3.41 -2.77 -11.37
CA ARG A 108 -3.62 -2.77 -12.84
C ARG A 108 -3.53 -4.14 -13.50
N ARG A 109 -2.66 -5.04 -12.99
CA ARG A 109 -2.53 -6.41 -13.52
C ARG A 109 -3.73 -7.31 -13.22
N ARG A 110 -4.58 -6.94 -12.25
CA ARG A 110 -5.78 -7.72 -11.89
C ARG A 110 -7.03 -7.31 -12.68
N THR A 111 -6.99 -6.18 -13.39
CA THR A 111 -8.11 -5.60 -14.14
C THR A 111 -7.93 -5.70 -15.66
N GLN A 112 -6.99 -6.52 -16.15
CA GLN A 112 -6.88 -6.90 -17.55
C GLN A 112 -7.54 -8.28 -17.74
N TRP A 113 -8.87 -8.27 -17.76
CA TRP A 113 -9.74 -9.31 -18.32
C TRP A 113 -10.88 -8.58 -19.02
#